data_AF-A0A1I4ZNE1-F1
#
_entry.id   AF-A0A1I4ZNE1-F1
#
_cell.length_a   1.000
_cell.length_b   1.000
_cell.length_c   1.000
_cell.angle_alpha   90.00
_cell.angle_beta   90.00
_cell.angle_gamma   90.00
#
_symmetry.space_group_name_H-M   'P 1'
#
loop_
_entity.id
_entity.type
_entity.pdbx_description
1 polymer ?
#
loop_
_entity_poly.entity_id
_entity_poly.type
_entity_poly.pdbx_seq_one_letter_code
_entity_poly.pdbx_strand_id
1 'polypeptide(L)'
;MDRALVKIIDGPFADFEGEVVSGDRDKVLVRLTIFGRETTVDIRRDQLETPMGIEALRRLGERDEDIVALLRSRITEQHDDLAKVQSFDFFLKRVDKPEDDLVAEWDAYVTCRAEAEIRAEGLKVTALKRFDEEVAFLPADEAAARVEGDPENWLPADAVRQRQRSQYPDPEGSDPESRLLAVISGEAPPPPSPMEQAMERRIRARSAADMRDYTVWRTSVRPPGQHAQARSDALAQVERERAAIEERFARDWGVELPDSIFRFWAFLQACGPIERQALDDLELCPFGIMDLFDAPAHRPRDGIDVRVHGRYYRDPPEFLTFMHGGTDGLHFGLWFDDGRTCDGVTAYYNNDGGGVGLPSGTPLEAVRATLEVHWHHVNDPAYIGEDDDTRPYETELAERRHRIRLLREFLMTFETGDHPEEGEEYDDATKVSQAILDHGHPNRIQTLDGGGALVHGETAIDRKRQKPYDDYEFCTNLRRELTEDPAALETHIAEARRRCAAGNPADALTLGRDLHWISGGDAKLERHANELLVSAYNTLGRPNLAAIAGAHHRHRGLPQVGVLRDH
;
A
#
# COMPACT_ATOMS: atom_id res chain seq x y z
N MET A 1 -41.50 -19.67 5.25
CA MET A 1 -40.78 -18.92 4.21
C MET A 1 -39.68 -19.83 3.75
N ASP A 2 -39.70 -20.25 2.49
CA ASP A 2 -38.63 -21.06 1.92
C ASP A 2 -37.36 -20.22 1.83
N ARG A 3 -36.25 -20.78 2.31
CA ARG A 3 -34.94 -20.13 2.35
C ARG A 3 -34.35 -20.16 0.94
N ALA A 4 -33.92 -19.00 0.42
CA ALA A 4 -33.29 -18.93 -0.89
C ALA A 4 -31.82 -19.32 -0.77
N LEU A 5 -31.48 -20.52 -1.25
CA LEU A 5 -30.09 -20.97 -1.35
C LEU A 5 -29.46 -20.39 -2.62
N VAL A 6 -28.23 -19.91 -2.51
CA VAL A 6 -27.40 -19.42 -3.62
C VAL A 6 -26.04 -20.09 -3.54
N LYS A 7 -25.45 -20.37 -4.70
CA LYS A 7 -24.04 -20.76 -4.81
C LYS A 7 -23.22 -19.54 -5.21
N ILE A 8 -22.10 -19.33 -4.55
CA ILE A 8 -21.15 -18.26 -4.88
C ILE A 8 -20.21 -18.82 -5.96
N ILE A 9 -20.00 -18.11 -7.06
CA ILE A 9 -19.16 -18.53 -8.20
C ILE A 9 -17.85 -17.77 -8.31
N ASP A 10 -17.68 -16.70 -7.55
CA ASP A 10 -16.50 -15.86 -7.64
C ASP A 10 -16.16 -15.22 -6.29
N GLY A 11 -14.90 -14.85 -6.12
CA GLY A 11 -14.35 -14.30 -4.88
C GLY A 11 -13.94 -15.35 -3.83
N PRO A 12 -13.61 -14.91 -2.59
CA PRO A 12 -13.01 -15.78 -1.57
C PRO A 12 -13.96 -16.86 -1.01
N PHE A 13 -15.23 -16.81 -1.39
CA PHE A 13 -16.25 -17.80 -1.02
C PHE A 13 -16.77 -18.57 -2.23
N ALA A 14 -16.06 -18.56 -3.37
CA ALA A 14 -16.43 -19.38 -4.53
C ALA A 14 -16.67 -20.84 -4.13
N ASP A 15 -17.68 -21.45 -4.76
CA ASP A 15 -18.24 -22.77 -4.50
C ASP A 15 -18.96 -23.00 -3.16
N PHE A 16 -19.04 -21.99 -2.28
CA PHE A 16 -19.89 -22.09 -1.11
C PHE A 16 -21.37 -21.95 -1.46
N GLU A 17 -22.20 -22.79 -0.85
CA GLU A 17 -23.65 -22.62 -0.81
C GLU A 17 -24.05 -21.83 0.45
N GLY A 18 -24.95 -20.87 0.27
CA GLY A 18 -25.40 -19.99 1.34
C GLY A 18 -26.88 -19.65 1.26
N GLU A 19 -27.43 -19.24 2.39
CA GLU A 19 -28.79 -18.73 2.50
C GLU A 19 -28.80 -17.21 2.36
N VAL A 20 -29.52 -16.67 1.38
CA VAL A 20 -29.74 -15.23 1.27
C VAL A 20 -30.55 -14.74 2.46
N VAL A 21 -29.98 -13.84 3.25
CA VAL A 21 -30.62 -13.24 4.43
C VAL A 21 -31.36 -11.98 4.05
N SER A 22 -30.71 -11.13 3.26
CA SER A 22 -31.22 -9.85 2.75
C SER A 22 -30.36 -9.40 1.58
N GLY A 23 -30.78 -8.41 0.82
CA GLY A 23 -29.94 -7.81 -0.23
C GLY A 23 -30.46 -6.44 -0.64
N ASP A 24 -29.58 -5.65 -1.23
CA ASP A 24 -29.89 -4.40 -1.93
C ASP A 24 -29.60 -4.55 -3.43
N ARG A 25 -29.46 -3.43 -4.16
CA ARG A 25 -29.22 -3.46 -5.62
C ARG A 25 -27.90 -4.11 -6.01
N ASP A 26 -26.85 -4.00 -5.21
CA ASP A 26 -25.49 -4.36 -5.62
C ASP A 26 -24.95 -5.55 -4.81
N LYS A 27 -25.43 -5.73 -3.59
CA LYS A 27 -24.94 -6.74 -2.64
C LYS A 27 -26.06 -7.58 -2.06
N VAL A 28 -25.72 -8.82 -1.73
CA VAL A 28 -26.57 -9.77 -1.03
C VAL A 28 -25.84 -10.22 0.23
N LEU A 29 -26.51 -10.09 1.38
CA LEU A 29 -26.04 -10.66 2.62
C LEU A 29 -26.34 -12.15 2.60
N VAL A 30 -25.30 -12.96 2.40
CA VAL A 30 -25.40 -14.41 2.32
C VAL A 30 -24.90 -15.03 3.62
N ARG A 31 -25.69 -15.91 4.21
CA ARG A 31 -25.29 -16.72 5.37
C ARG A 31 -24.67 -18.01 4.91
N LEU A 32 -23.38 -18.17 5.18
CA LEU A 32 -22.57 -19.33 4.82
C LEU A 32 -22.19 -20.10 6.08
N THR A 33 -21.94 -21.40 5.95
CA THR A 33 -21.28 -22.19 7.01
C THR A 33 -19.80 -22.30 6.68
N ILE A 34 -18.96 -21.58 7.42
CA ILE A 34 -17.51 -21.57 7.24
C ILE A 34 -16.88 -22.25 8.46
N PHE A 35 -16.18 -23.37 8.24
CA PHE A 35 -15.58 -24.19 9.31
C PHE A 35 -16.58 -24.56 10.43
N GLY A 36 -17.83 -24.88 10.05
CA GLY A 36 -18.89 -25.27 10.99
C GLY A 36 -19.51 -24.11 11.78
N ARG A 37 -19.19 -22.86 11.46
CA ARG A 37 -19.82 -21.66 12.04
C ARG A 37 -20.66 -20.94 10.98
N GLU A 38 -21.86 -20.52 11.35
CA GLU A 38 -22.67 -19.64 10.51
C GLU A 38 -22.08 -18.22 10.52
N THR A 39 -21.71 -17.72 9.35
CA THR A 39 -21.19 -16.36 9.14
C THR A 39 -22.03 -15.69 8.06
N THR A 40 -22.32 -14.40 8.24
CA THR A 40 -22.96 -13.58 7.20
C THR A 40 -21.90 -12.75 6.50
N VAL A 41 -21.91 -12.78 5.17
CA VAL A 41 -20.96 -12.07 4.32
C VAL A 41 -21.71 -11.29 3.25
N ASP A 42 -21.21 -10.10 2.93
CA ASP A 42 -21.71 -9.32 1.80
C ASP A 42 -21.08 -9.85 0.51
N ILE A 43 -21.91 -10.42 -0.34
CA ILE A 43 -21.51 -10.96 -1.65
C ILE A 43 -22.07 -10.05 -2.73
N ARG A 44 -21.25 -9.66 -3.71
CA ARG A 44 -21.76 -8.91 -4.86
C ARG A 44 -22.68 -9.82 -5.68
N ARG A 45 -23.75 -9.27 -6.26
CA ARG A 45 -24.74 -10.08 -7.01
C ARG A 45 -24.16 -10.82 -8.22
N ASP A 46 -23.11 -10.28 -8.83
CA ASP A 46 -22.35 -10.89 -9.94
C ASP A 46 -21.52 -12.11 -9.51
N GLN A 47 -21.26 -12.27 -8.21
CA GLN A 47 -20.54 -13.41 -7.64
C GLN A 47 -21.43 -14.62 -7.33
N LEU A 48 -22.71 -14.64 -7.73
CA LEU A 48 -23.63 -15.75 -7.49
C LEU A 48 -23.90 -16.55 -8.78
N GLU A 49 -23.93 -17.89 -8.69
CA GLU A 49 -24.10 -18.84 -9.82
C GLU A 49 -25.36 -18.61 -10.63
N THR A 50 -26.31 -17.90 -10.03
CA THR A 50 -27.43 -17.32 -10.75
C THR A 50 -27.48 -15.83 -10.41
N PRO A 51 -27.32 -14.91 -11.38
CA PRO A 51 -27.83 -13.55 -11.19
C PRO A 51 -29.31 -13.72 -10.92
N MET A 52 -29.68 -13.61 -9.65
CA MET A 52 -30.97 -14.00 -9.08
C MET A 52 -32.05 -14.12 -10.15
N GLY A 53 -32.36 -15.37 -10.56
CA GLY A 53 -33.46 -15.59 -11.48
C GLY A 53 -34.71 -14.88 -10.96
N ILE A 54 -35.63 -14.52 -11.84
CA ILE A 54 -36.82 -13.70 -11.49
C ILE A 54 -37.59 -14.26 -10.28
N GLU A 55 -37.51 -15.56 -10.05
CA GLU A 55 -38.02 -16.27 -8.88
C GLU A 55 -37.38 -15.82 -7.56
N ALA A 56 -36.08 -15.57 -7.52
CA ALA A 56 -35.37 -15.05 -6.36
C ALA A 56 -35.69 -13.57 -6.12
N LEU A 57 -35.81 -12.74 -7.17
CA LEU A 57 -36.20 -11.32 -7.05
C LEU A 57 -37.62 -11.18 -6.49
N ARG A 58 -38.54 -12.05 -6.94
CA ARG A 58 -39.90 -12.15 -6.37
C ARG A 58 -39.90 -12.57 -4.89
N ARG A 59 -38.98 -13.46 -4.49
CA ARG A 59 -38.86 -13.88 -3.07
C ARG A 59 -38.37 -12.75 -2.16
N LEU A 60 -37.73 -11.72 -2.70
CA LEU A 60 -37.38 -10.49 -1.96
C LEU A 60 -38.55 -9.49 -1.86
N GLY A 61 -39.73 -9.81 -2.42
CA GLY A 61 -40.92 -8.97 -2.32
C GLY A 61 -40.92 -7.75 -3.24
N GLU A 62 -40.08 -7.75 -4.28
CA GLU A 62 -40.08 -6.69 -5.29
C GLU A 62 -41.36 -6.72 -6.14
N ARG A 63 -41.84 -5.55 -6.56
CA ARG A 63 -43.03 -5.44 -7.41
C ARG A 63 -42.65 -5.78 -8.85
N ASP A 64 -43.62 -6.22 -9.65
CA ASP A 64 -43.38 -6.56 -11.07
C ASP A 64 -42.74 -5.40 -11.87
N GLU A 65 -43.09 -4.15 -11.55
CA GLU A 65 -42.46 -2.95 -12.13
C GLU A 65 -40.96 -2.86 -11.82
N ASP A 66 -40.55 -3.25 -10.62
CA ASP A 66 -39.15 -3.23 -10.19
C ASP A 66 -38.36 -4.33 -10.94
N ILE A 67 -38.98 -5.49 -11.21
CA ILE A 67 -38.37 -6.59 -11.96
C ILE A 67 -38.13 -6.21 -13.44
N VAL A 68 -39.10 -5.58 -14.10
CA VAL A 68 -38.93 -5.14 -15.51
C VAL A 68 -37.81 -4.10 -15.62
N ALA A 69 -37.70 -3.18 -14.65
CA ALA A 69 -36.61 -2.22 -14.59
C ALA A 69 -35.24 -2.90 -14.39
N LEU A 70 -35.16 -3.92 -13.52
CA LEU A 70 -33.95 -4.71 -13.33
C LEU A 70 -33.54 -5.47 -14.59
N LEU A 71 -34.48 -6.08 -15.31
CA LEU A 71 -34.20 -6.73 -16.60
C LEU A 71 -33.61 -5.73 -17.61
N ARG A 72 -34.17 -4.52 -17.69
CA ARG A 72 -33.66 -3.47 -18.57
C ARG A 72 -32.23 -3.02 -18.17
N SER A 73 -31.95 -2.90 -16.87
CA SER A 73 -30.59 -2.62 -16.37
C SER A 73 -29.62 -3.73 -16.77
N ARG A 74 -30.00 -4.99 -16.52
CA ARG A 74 -29.19 -6.16 -16.88
C ARG A 74 -28.90 -6.23 -18.38
N ILE A 75 -29.89 -5.93 -19.24
CA ILE A 75 -29.68 -5.88 -20.71
C ILE A 75 -28.67 -4.79 -21.07
N THR A 76 -28.73 -3.64 -20.39
CA THR A 76 -27.78 -2.53 -20.58
C THR A 76 -26.37 -3.00 -20.22
N GLU A 77 -26.19 -3.56 -19.01
CA GLU A 77 -24.91 -4.10 -18.52
C GLU A 77 -24.36 -5.20 -19.44
N GLN A 78 -25.20 -6.13 -19.90
CA GLN A 78 -24.79 -7.22 -20.81
C GLN A 78 -24.32 -6.72 -22.18
N HIS A 79 -24.84 -5.58 -22.65
CA HIS A 79 -24.36 -4.98 -23.88
C HIS A 79 -23.11 -4.12 -23.66
N ASP A 80 -22.99 -3.46 -22.51
CA ASP A 80 -21.76 -2.74 -22.14
C ASP A 80 -20.59 -3.72 -22.00
N ASP A 81 -20.83 -4.90 -21.45
CA ASP A 81 -19.85 -5.99 -21.35
C ASP A 81 -19.55 -6.69 -22.68
N LEU A 82 -20.47 -6.63 -23.66
CA LEU A 82 -20.32 -7.36 -24.92
C LEU A 82 -19.04 -6.98 -25.65
N ALA A 83 -18.72 -5.68 -25.69
CA ALA A 83 -17.52 -5.19 -26.35
C ALA A 83 -16.25 -5.77 -25.70
N LYS A 84 -16.22 -5.84 -24.37
CA LYS A 84 -15.09 -6.40 -23.60
C LYS A 84 -14.88 -7.86 -23.97
N VAL A 85 -15.93 -8.68 -23.84
CA VAL A 85 -15.87 -10.13 -24.12
C VAL A 85 -15.48 -10.39 -25.58
N GLN A 86 -16.06 -9.66 -26.53
CA GLN A 86 -15.72 -9.79 -27.96
C GLN A 86 -14.31 -9.32 -28.30
N SER A 87 -13.79 -8.30 -27.60
CA SER A 87 -12.42 -7.84 -27.83
C SER A 87 -11.40 -8.86 -27.31
N PHE A 88 -11.68 -9.54 -26.19
CA PHE A 88 -10.77 -10.54 -25.61
C PHE A 88 -10.56 -11.77 -26.52
N ASP A 89 -11.57 -12.06 -27.34
CA ASP A 89 -11.54 -13.02 -28.45
C ASP A 89 -10.34 -12.80 -29.40
N PHE A 90 -9.81 -11.58 -29.48
CA PHE A 90 -8.59 -11.23 -30.20
C PHE A 90 -7.38 -12.03 -29.69
N PHE A 91 -7.18 -12.12 -28.38
CA PHE A 91 -6.06 -12.83 -27.76
C PHE A 91 -6.30 -14.34 -27.70
N LEU A 92 -7.53 -14.79 -27.44
CA LEU A 92 -7.90 -16.22 -27.51
C LEU A 92 -7.55 -16.84 -28.88
N LYS A 93 -7.77 -16.10 -29.97
CA LYS A 93 -7.42 -16.54 -31.35
C LYS A 93 -5.92 -16.51 -31.64
N ARG A 94 -5.09 -16.09 -30.67
CA ARG A 94 -3.65 -15.91 -30.81
C ARG A 94 -2.83 -16.70 -29.80
N VAL A 95 -3.43 -17.40 -28.85
CA VAL A 95 -2.72 -18.19 -27.83
C VAL A 95 -1.60 -19.06 -28.44
N ASP A 96 -1.88 -19.77 -29.54
CA ASP A 96 -0.90 -20.65 -30.21
C ASP A 96 0.01 -19.95 -31.25
N LYS A 97 -0.10 -18.63 -31.42
CA LYS A 97 0.70 -17.88 -32.40
C LYS A 97 2.01 -17.41 -31.78
N PRO A 98 3.09 -17.23 -32.54
CA PRO A 98 4.29 -16.59 -32.04
C PRO A 98 4.01 -15.14 -31.58
N GLU A 99 4.80 -14.66 -30.61
CA GLU A 99 4.76 -13.29 -30.08
C GLU A 99 5.84 -12.43 -30.77
N ASP A 100 5.72 -12.25 -32.09
CA ASP A 100 6.77 -11.58 -32.90
C ASP A 100 6.83 -10.06 -32.69
N ASP A 101 5.67 -9.41 -32.49
CA ASP A 101 5.55 -7.96 -32.27
C ASP A 101 4.36 -7.65 -31.36
N LEU A 102 4.62 -7.72 -30.04
CA LEU A 102 3.63 -7.47 -29.00
C LEU A 102 3.06 -6.04 -29.01
N VAL A 103 3.84 -5.07 -29.50
CA VAL A 103 3.42 -3.67 -29.60
C VAL A 103 2.37 -3.52 -30.70
N ALA A 104 2.66 -4.02 -31.91
CA ALA A 104 1.70 -3.99 -33.01
C ALA A 104 0.46 -4.83 -32.69
N GLU A 105 0.62 -5.93 -31.94
CA GLU A 105 -0.49 -6.74 -31.46
C GLU A 105 -1.41 -5.95 -30.52
N TRP A 106 -0.87 -5.17 -29.60
CA TRP A 106 -1.66 -4.29 -28.72
C TRP A 106 -2.39 -3.19 -29.51
N ASP A 107 -1.72 -2.51 -30.44
CA ASP A 107 -2.36 -1.47 -31.27
C ASP A 107 -3.53 -2.05 -32.10
N ALA A 108 -3.37 -3.27 -32.61
CA ALA A 108 -4.42 -4.00 -33.31
C ALA A 108 -5.57 -4.41 -32.38
N TYR A 109 -5.27 -4.79 -31.13
CA TYR A 109 -6.27 -5.06 -30.10
C TYR A 109 -7.09 -3.80 -29.77
N VAL A 110 -6.44 -2.65 -29.55
CA VAL A 110 -7.11 -1.36 -29.28
C VAL A 110 -8.07 -1.00 -30.42
N THR A 111 -7.64 -1.18 -31.67
CA THR A 111 -8.50 -0.96 -32.85
C THR A 111 -9.69 -1.94 -32.86
N CYS A 112 -9.42 -3.23 -32.66
CA CYS A 112 -10.46 -4.28 -32.62
C CYS A 112 -11.51 -4.01 -31.53
N ARG A 113 -11.06 -3.51 -30.38
CA ARG A 113 -11.91 -3.17 -29.25
C ARG A 113 -12.77 -1.94 -29.54
N ALA A 114 -12.21 -0.86 -30.07
CA ALA A 114 -12.99 0.32 -30.44
C ALA A 114 -14.11 -0.03 -31.44
N GLU A 115 -13.83 -0.93 -32.40
CA GLU A 115 -14.86 -1.44 -33.30
C GLU A 115 -15.91 -2.31 -32.58
N ALA A 116 -15.51 -3.11 -31.60
CA ALA A 116 -16.42 -3.91 -30.79
C ALA A 116 -17.35 -3.03 -29.93
N GLU A 117 -16.83 -1.94 -29.35
CA GLU A 117 -17.60 -0.95 -28.59
C GLU A 117 -18.65 -0.27 -29.47
N ILE A 118 -18.28 0.19 -30.66
CA ILE A 118 -19.23 0.79 -31.61
C ILE A 118 -20.36 -0.20 -31.98
N ARG A 119 -20.00 -1.48 -32.23
CA ARG A 119 -21.00 -2.51 -32.53
C ARG A 119 -21.90 -2.81 -31.34
N ALA A 120 -21.33 -2.96 -30.15
CA ALA A 120 -22.05 -3.26 -28.93
C ALA A 120 -23.04 -2.14 -28.56
N GLU A 121 -22.64 -0.87 -28.71
CA GLU A 121 -23.53 0.28 -28.49
C GLU A 121 -24.71 0.27 -29.48
N GLY A 122 -24.45 0.01 -30.75
CA GLY A 122 -25.52 -0.11 -31.76
C GLY A 122 -26.50 -1.24 -31.46
N LEU A 123 -26.00 -2.39 -30.99
CA LEU A 123 -26.82 -3.51 -30.53
C LEU A 123 -27.62 -3.14 -29.27
N LYS A 124 -27.00 -2.45 -28.31
CA LYS A 124 -27.65 -2.00 -27.06
C LYS A 124 -28.84 -1.11 -27.34
N VAL A 125 -28.67 -0.10 -28.18
CA VAL A 125 -29.76 0.81 -28.58
C VAL A 125 -30.90 0.04 -29.25
N THR A 126 -30.57 -0.91 -30.12
CA THR A 126 -31.55 -1.74 -30.81
C THR A 126 -32.29 -2.66 -29.83
N ALA A 127 -31.57 -3.32 -28.92
CA ALA A 127 -32.11 -4.20 -27.91
C ALA A 127 -33.01 -3.44 -26.94
N LEU A 128 -32.56 -2.31 -26.38
CA LEU A 128 -33.38 -1.51 -25.46
C LEU A 128 -34.65 -0.97 -26.11
N LYS A 129 -34.57 -0.53 -27.37
CA LYS A 129 -35.77 -0.14 -28.12
C LYS A 129 -36.76 -1.31 -28.26
N ARG A 130 -36.26 -2.49 -28.64
CA ARG A 130 -37.07 -3.70 -28.78
C ARG A 130 -37.65 -4.15 -27.43
N PHE A 131 -36.90 -4.00 -26.34
CA PHE A 131 -37.36 -4.28 -24.99
C PHE A 131 -38.55 -3.37 -24.63
N ASP A 132 -38.40 -2.07 -24.85
CA ASP A 132 -39.43 -1.08 -24.55
C ASP A 132 -40.70 -1.30 -25.41
N GLU A 133 -40.55 -1.81 -26.65
CA GLU A 133 -41.68 -2.10 -27.56
C GLU A 133 -42.37 -3.45 -27.30
N GLU A 134 -41.61 -4.52 -26.98
CA GLU A 134 -42.12 -5.89 -26.93
C GLU A 134 -42.22 -6.50 -25.53
N VAL A 135 -41.39 -6.04 -24.58
CA VAL A 135 -41.14 -6.74 -23.31
C VAL A 135 -41.63 -5.95 -22.11
N ALA A 136 -41.45 -4.62 -22.12
CA ALA A 136 -41.72 -3.76 -20.96
C ALA A 136 -43.18 -3.78 -20.47
N PHE A 137 -44.13 -4.21 -21.31
CA PHE A 137 -45.55 -4.29 -20.98
C PHE A 137 -46.02 -5.71 -20.59
N LEU A 138 -45.13 -6.70 -20.63
CA LEU A 138 -45.45 -8.07 -20.26
C LEU A 138 -45.45 -8.24 -18.74
N PRO A 139 -46.23 -9.20 -18.19
CA PRO A 139 -46.04 -9.68 -16.82
C PRO A 139 -44.58 -10.09 -16.58
N ALA A 140 -44.06 -9.89 -15.38
CA ALA A 140 -42.63 -10.03 -15.10
C ALA A 140 -42.06 -11.43 -15.45
N ASP A 141 -42.84 -12.50 -15.33
CA ASP A 141 -42.48 -13.87 -15.73
C ASP A 141 -42.44 -14.07 -17.23
N GLU A 142 -43.39 -13.48 -17.97
CA GLU A 142 -43.36 -13.52 -19.43
C GLU A 142 -42.20 -12.67 -19.98
N ALA A 143 -41.92 -11.52 -19.35
CA ALA A 143 -40.76 -10.70 -19.65
C ALA A 143 -39.45 -11.47 -19.39
N ALA A 144 -39.34 -12.14 -18.24
CA ALA A 144 -38.22 -13.02 -17.89
C ALA A 144 -37.97 -14.08 -18.97
N ALA A 145 -39.01 -14.87 -19.25
CA ALA A 145 -38.94 -15.98 -20.18
C ALA A 145 -38.61 -15.48 -21.59
N ARG A 146 -39.06 -14.28 -21.97
CA ARG A 146 -38.71 -13.68 -23.25
C ARG A 146 -37.24 -13.28 -23.32
N VAL A 147 -36.69 -12.69 -22.26
CA VAL A 147 -35.27 -12.31 -22.17
C VAL A 147 -34.37 -13.54 -22.16
N GLU A 148 -34.70 -14.54 -21.35
CA GLU A 148 -33.94 -15.79 -21.22
C GLU A 148 -34.06 -16.70 -22.45
N GLY A 149 -35.19 -16.63 -23.16
CA GLY A 149 -35.44 -17.43 -24.37
C GLY A 149 -34.68 -16.96 -25.61
N ASP A 150 -34.03 -15.80 -25.56
CA ASP A 150 -33.29 -15.21 -26.69
C ASP A 150 -32.01 -14.50 -26.18
N PRO A 151 -31.08 -15.24 -25.54
CA PRO A 151 -29.92 -14.65 -24.89
C PRO A 151 -28.99 -13.96 -25.90
N GLU A 152 -28.99 -14.33 -27.17
CA GLU A 152 -28.20 -13.64 -28.19
C GLU A 152 -28.62 -12.19 -28.42
N ASN A 153 -29.90 -11.86 -28.20
CA ASN A 153 -30.42 -10.50 -28.35
C ASN A 153 -30.45 -9.73 -27.02
N TRP A 154 -30.66 -10.42 -25.90
CA TRP A 154 -30.86 -9.76 -24.60
C TRP A 154 -29.67 -9.85 -23.64
N LEU A 155 -28.93 -10.96 -23.69
CA LEU A 155 -27.80 -11.27 -22.81
C LEU A 155 -26.54 -11.65 -23.64
N PRO A 156 -26.15 -10.80 -24.62
CA PRO A 156 -25.18 -11.21 -25.63
C PRO A 156 -23.78 -11.48 -25.08
N ALA A 157 -23.37 -10.80 -23.99
CA ALA A 157 -22.07 -11.07 -23.37
C ALA A 157 -22.01 -12.49 -22.80
N ASP A 158 -23.04 -12.92 -22.08
CA ASP A 158 -23.15 -14.29 -21.56
C ASP A 158 -23.12 -15.32 -22.69
N ALA A 159 -23.86 -15.08 -23.78
CA ALA A 159 -23.85 -15.94 -24.96
C ALA A 159 -22.45 -16.06 -25.60
N VAL A 160 -21.70 -14.95 -25.68
CA VAL A 160 -20.31 -14.97 -26.19
C VAL A 160 -19.39 -15.71 -25.21
N ARG A 161 -19.48 -15.44 -23.90
CA ARG A 161 -18.68 -16.16 -22.87
C ARG A 161 -18.92 -17.67 -22.93
N GLN A 162 -20.17 -18.11 -23.10
CA GLN A 162 -20.50 -19.52 -23.23
C GLN A 162 -19.88 -20.14 -24.50
N ARG A 163 -19.91 -19.42 -25.63
CA ARG A 163 -19.24 -19.86 -26.86
C ARG A 163 -17.71 -19.94 -26.68
N GLN A 164 -17.10 -18.95 -26.03
CA GLN A 164 -15.67 -18.94 -25.73
C GLN A 164 -15.28 -20.14 -24.86
N ARG A 165 -15.99 -20.40 -23.75
CA ARG A 165 -15.76 -21.58 -22.89
C ARG A 165 -15.91 -22.90 -23.66
N SER A 166 -16.85 -22.96 -24.60
CA SER A 166 -17.06 -24.15 -25.42
C SER A 166 -15.95 -24.33 -26.48
N GLN A 167 -15.43 -23.24 -27.04
CA GLN A 167 -14.40 -23.25 -28.06
C GLN A 167 -12.99 -23.43 -27.46
N TYR A 168 -12.79 -22.92 -26.24
CA TYR A 168 -11.52 -22.91 -25.50
C TYR A 168 -11.76 -23.54 -24.12
N PRO A 169 -12.03 -24.86 -24.06
CA PRO A 169 -12.27 -25.52 -22.79
C PRO A 169 -11.01 -25.50 -21.92
N ASP A 170 -11.19 -25.26 -20.62
CA ASP A 170 -10.10 -25.34 -19.66
C ASP A 170 -9.61 -26.80 -19.55
N PRO A 171 -8.29 -27.06 -19.56
CA PRO A 171 -7.76 -28.39 -19.29
C PRO A 171 -8.20 -28.87 -17.90
N GLU A 172 -8.47 -30.16 -17.76
CA GLU A 172 -8.77 -30.76 -16.45
C GLU A 172 -7.61 -30.50 -15.47
N GLY A 173 -7.92 -29.93 -14.30
CA GLY A 173 -6.93 -29.55 -13.28
C GLY A 173 -6.13 -28.27 -13.57
N SER A 174 -6.51 -27.46 -14.57
CA SER A 174 -5.83 -26.18 -14.84
C SER A 174 -6.15 -25.07 -13.83
N ASP A 175 -7.08 -25.30 -12.90
CA ASP A 175 -7.38 -24.34 -11.85
C ASP A 175 -6.16 -24.09 -10.94
N PRO A 176 -6.03 -22.88 -10.37
CA PRO A 176 -4.88 -22.51 -9.53
C PRO A 176 -4.63 -23.46 -8.35
N GLU A 177 -5.68 -24.04 -7.76
CA GLU A 177 -5.56 -24.95 -6.61
C GLU A 177 -4.93 -26.28 -7.03
N SER A 178 -5.41 -26.87 -8.12
CA SER A 178 -4.83 -28.08 -8.71
C SER A 178 -3.36 -27.89 -9.12
N ARG A 179 -3.01 -26.73 -9.70
CA ARG A 179 -1.61 -26.40 -10.03
C ARG A 179 -0.75 -26.26 -8.77
N LEU A 180 -1.24 -25.62 -7.73
CA LEU A 180 -0.53 -25.50 -6.46
C LEU A 180 -0.34 -26.87 -5.78
N LEU A 181 -1.38 -27.72 -5.78
CA LEU A 181 -1.31 -29.08 -5.24
C LEU A 181 -0.30 -29.94 -6.00
N ALA A 182 -0.23 -29.80 -7.34
CA ALA A 182 0.78 -30.47 -8.15
C ALA A 182 2.20 -30.05 -7.74
N VAL A 183 2.45 -28.73 -7.60
CA VAL A 183 3.76 -28.21 -7.16
C VAL A 183 4.15 -28.72 -5.76
N ILE A 184 3.22 -28.67 -4.80
CA ILE A 184 3.44 -29.18 -3.43
C ILE A 184 3.75 -30.69 -3.45
N SER A 185 3.10 -31.43 -4.35
CA SER A 185 3.28 -32.88 -4.49
C SER A 185 4.52 -33.26 -5.31
N GLY A 186 5.26 -32.30 -5.88
CA GLY A 186 6.41 -32.54 -6.76
C GLY A 186 6.01 -33.06 -8.16
N GLU A 187 4.74 -32.89 -8.54
CA GLU A 187 4.24 -33.19 -9.87
C GLU A 187 4.44 -31.99 -10.80
N ALA A 188 4.50 -32.23 -12.11
CA ALA A 188 4.53 -31.13 -13.07
C ALA A 188 3.15 -30.44 -13.09
N PRO A 189 3.06 -29.12 -12.84
CA PRO A 189 1.77 -28.44 -12.89
C PRO A 189 1.19 -28.54 -14.30
N PRO A 190 -0.14 -28.74 -14.44
CA PRO A 190 -0.79 -28.69 -15.74
C PRO A 190 -0.56 -27.32 -16.40
N PRO A 191 -0.57 -27.26 -17.75
CA PRO A 191 -0.38 -26.00 -18.46
C PRO A 191 -1.52 -25.03 -18.10
N PRO A 192 -1.26 -23.71 -18.13
CA PRO A 192 -2.31 -22.70 -17.95
C PRO A 192 -3.41 -22.87 -19.00
N SER A 193 -4.63 -22.51 -18.65
CA SER A 193 -5.76 -22.61 -19.58
C SER A 193 -5.60 -21.64 -20.77
N PRO A 194 -6.25 -21.86 -21.93
CA PRO A 194 -6.19 -20.90 -23.03
C PRO A 194 -6.65 -19.49 -22.64
N MET A 195 -7.57 -19.38 -21.67
CA MET A 195 -8.03 -18.10 -21.12
C MET A 195 -6.89 -17.40 -20.35
N GLU A 196 -6.20 -18.13 -19.48
CA GLU A 196 -5.06 -17.63 -18.72
C GLU A 196 -3.92 -17.22 -19.65
N GLN A 197 -3.58 -18.06 -20.63
CA GLN A 197 -2.55 -17.74 -21.63
C GLN A 197 -2.91 -16.49 -22.45
N ALA A 198 -4.18 -16.34 -22.85
CA ALA A 198 -4.65 -15.14 -23.54
C ALA A 198 -4.56 -13.90 -22.64
N MET A 199 -4.88 -14.02 -21.35
CA MET A 199 -4.77 -12.94 -20.38
C MET A 199 -3.31 -12.52 -20.17
N GLU A 200 -2.42 -13.47 -19.94
CA GLU A 200 -0.98 -13.21 -19.81
C GLU A 200 -0.41 -12.54 -21.07
N ARG A 201 -0.80 -13.02 -22.26
CA ARG A 201 -0.39 -12.42 -23.54
C ARG A 201 -0.92 -11.00 -23.69
N ARG A 202 -2.17 -10.73 -23.29
CA ARG A 202 -2.74 -9.37 -23.24
C ARG A 202 -1.92 -8.46 -22.34
N ILE A 203 -1.55 -8.93 -21.14
CA ILE A 203 -0.72 -8.18 -20.18
C ILE A 203 0.66 -7.89 -20.79
N ARG A 204 1.33 -8.88 -21.39
CA ARG A 204 2.62 -8.69 -22.07
C ARG A 204 2.54 -7.69 -23.23
N ALA A 205 1.49 -7.79 -24.06
CA ALA A 205 1.25 -6.87 -25.17
C ALA A 205 1.04 -5.42 -24.69
N ARG A 206 0.19 -5.23 -23.67
CA ARG A 206 -0.04 -3.94 -23.03
C ARG A 206 1.26 -3.35 -22.47
N SER A 207 2.02 -4.14 -21.72
CA SER A 207 3.29 -3.71 -21.13
C SER A 207 4.32 -3.32 -22.19
N ALA A 208 4.37 -4.05 -23.32
CA ALA A 208 5.25 -3.70 -24.44
C ALA A 208 4.86 -2.36 -25.08
N ALA A 209 3.57 -2.12 -25.30
CA ALA A 209 3.07 -0.85 -25.83
C ALA A 209 3.30 0.31 -24.85
N ASP A 210 3.02 0.13 -23.55
CA ASP A 210 3.29 1.12 -22.51
C ASP A 210 4.78 1.49 -22.45
N MET A 211 5.67 0.51 -22.63
CA MET A 211 7.13 0.76 -22.71
C MET A 211 7.54 1.57 -23.94
N ARG A 212 6.94 1.30 -25.11
CA ARG A 212 7.13 2.13 -26.31
C ARG A 212 6.69 3.56 -26.02
N ASP A 213 5.49 3.73 -25.50
CA ASP A 213 4.89 5.04 -25.27
C ASP A 213 5.69 5.83 -24.22
N TYR A 214 6.13 5.14 -23.15
CA TYR A 214 7.06 5.69 -22.16
C TYR A 214 8.37 6.16 -22.81
N THR A 215 8.96 5.39 -23.71
CA THR A 215 10.22 5.76 -24.39
C THR A 215 10.06 7.05 -25.21
N VAL A 216 8.93 7.18 -25.92
CA VAL A 216 8.59 8.40 -26.68
C VAL A 216 8.34 9.57 -25.72
N TRP A 217 7.51 9.37 -24.70
CA TRP A 217 7.18 10.37 -23.69
C TRP A 217 8.43 10.89 -22.99
N ARG A 218 9.28 9.98 -22.48
CA ARG A 218 10.54 10.30 -21.79
C ARG A 218 11.44 11.20 -22.65
N THR A 219 11.62 10.84 -23.91
CA THR A 219 12.46 11.61 -24.85
C THR A 219 11.90 13.02 -25.06
N SER A 220 10.58 13.19 -25.01
CA SER A 220 9.92 14.49 -25.18
C SER A 220 10.04 15.40 -23.95
N VAL A 221 9.98 14.83 -22.74
CA VAL A 221 9.99 15.61 -21.50
C VAL A 221 11.40 15.86 -20.95
N ARG A 222 12.36 14.98 -21.25
CA ARG A 222 13.74 15.13 -20.77
C ARG A 222 14.78 14.55 -21.75
N PRO A 223 15.46 15.39 -22.54
CA PRO A 223 16.52 14.96 -23.45
C PRO A 223 17.67 14.22 -22.75
N PRO A 224 18.31 13.24 -23.43
CA PRO A 224 19.48 12.53 -22.91
C PRO A 224 20.58 13.49 -22.43
N GLY A 225 21.20 13.17 -21.29
CA GLY A 225 22.30 13.95 -20.70
C GLY A 225 21.87 15.01 -19.69
N GLN A 226 20.61 15.48 -19.71
CA GLN A 226 20.13 16.45 -18.72
C GLN A 226 20.15 15.89 -17.28
N HIS A 227 19.78 14.61 -17.09
CA HIS A 227 19.88 13.92 -15.78
C HIS A 227 21.31 13.90 -15.25
N ALA A 228 22.27 13.53 -16.09
CA ALA A 228 23.66 13.40 -15.70
C ALA A 228 24.24 14.76 -15.29
N GLN A 229 23.92 15.82 -16.04
CA GLN A 229 24.33 17.18 -15.71
C GLN A 229 23.69 17.67 -14.41
N ALA A 230 22.36 17.57 -14.27
CA ALA A 230 21.64 17.98 -13.06
C ALA A 230 22.16 17.26 -11.81
N ARG A 231 22.40 15.94 -11.92
CA ARG A 231 23.02 15.14 -10.85
C ARG A 231 24.43 15.64 -10.52
N SER A 232 25.26 15.89 -11.52
CA SER A 232 26.62 16.41 -11.31
C SER A 232 26.60 17.77 -10.60
N ASP A 233 25.73 18.68 -11.02
CA ASP A 233 25.61 20.01 -10.44
C ASP A 233 25.11 19.95 -8.99
N ALA A 234 24.12 19.10 -8.72
CA ALA A 234 23.61 18.87 -7.38
C ALA A 234 24.67 18.27 -6.45
N LEU A 235 25.41 17.25 -6.88
CA LEU A 235 26.51 16.68 -6.09
C LEU A 235 27.59 17.72 -5.78
N ALA A 236 27.93 18.56 -6.77
CA ALA A 236 28.89 19.64 -6.56
C ALA A 236 28.38 20.72 -5.59
N GLN A 237 27.06 20.98 -5.58
CA GLN A 237 26.42 21.87 -4.60
C GLN A 237 26.49 21.27 -3.19
N VAL A 238 26.13 20.00 -3.04
CA VAL A 238 26.22 19.29 -1.75
C VAL A 238 27.63 19.35 -1.19
N GLU A 239 28.66 19.06 -2.00
CA GLU A 239 30.05 19.11 -1.56
C GLU A 239 30.46 20.49 -1.02
N ARG A 240 29.96 21.59 -1.61
CA ARG A 240 30.27 22.95 -1.16
C ARG A 240 29.64 23.29 0.19
N GLU A 241 28.45 22.77 0.46
CA GLU A 241 27.62 23.19 1.59
C GLU A 241 27.62 22.20 2.76
N ARG A 242 28.06 20.96 2.51
CA ARG A 242 28.12 19.85 3.47
C ARG A 242 28.71 20.25 4.81
N ALA A 243 29.88 20.88 4.83
CA ALA A 243 30.59 21.20 6.08
C ALA A 243 29.77 22.11 7.02
N ALA A 244 29.04 23.09 6.47
CA ALA A 244 28.21 24.00 7.27
C ALA A 244 26.99 23.29 7.86
N ILE A 245 26.42 22.34 7.10
CA ILE A 245 25.32 21.49 7.54
C ILE A 245 25.81 20.55 8.65
N GLU A 246 26.91 19.84 8.45
CA GLU A 246 27.51 18.95 9.45
C GLU A 246 27.84 19.69 10.76
N GLU A 247 28.46 20.87 10.68
CA GLU A 247 28.75 21.70 11.86
C GLU A 247 27.48 22.04 12.63
N ARG A 248 26.39 22.36 11.91
CA ARG A 248 25.10 22.65 12.53
C ARG A 248 24.52 21.44 13.26
N PHE A 249 24.48 20.27 12.62
CA PHE A 249 23.89 19.07 13.24
C PHE A 249 24.73 18.55 14.41
N ALA A 250 26.06 18.62 14.29
CA ALA A 250 26.95 18.32 15.40
C ALA A 250 26.72 19.24 16.61
N ARG A 251 26.49 20.53 16.38
CA ARG A 251 26.23 21.50 17.45
C ARG A 251 24.85 21.34 18.10
N ASP A 252 23.80 21.25 17.27
CA ASP A 252 22.43 21.38 17.74
C ASP A 252 21.83 20.01 18.17
N TRP A 253 22.21 18.90 17.51
CA TRP A 253 21.74 17.54 17.82
C TRP A 253 22.82 16.61 18.40
N GLY A 254 24.10 16.92 18.21
CA GLY A 254 25.21 16.05 18.64
C GLY A 254 25.38 14.80 17.78
N VAL A 255 24.85 14.80 16.56
CA VAL A 255 24.85 13.64 15.64
C VAL A 255 25.79 13.85 14.46
N GLU A 256 26.21 12.74 13.86
CA GLU A 256 26.93 12.67 12.59
C GLU A 256 25.95 12.25 11.50
N LEU A 257 25.70 13.13 10.53
CA LEU A 257 24.80 12.83 9.43
C LEU A 257 25.43 11.77 8.49
N PRO A 258 24.67 10.74 8.07
CA PRO A 258 25.20 9.72 7.17
C PRO A 258 25.38 10.26 5.74
N ASP A 259 26.33 9.73 4.97
CA ASP A 259 26.50 10.11 3.55
C ASP A 259 25.20 9.93 2.72
N SER A 260 24.33 9.00 3.11
CA SER A 260 23.05 8.75 2.46
C SER A 260 22.07 9.93 2.52
N ILE A 261 22.06 10.76 3.59
CA ILE A 261 21.18 11.94 3.63
C ILE A 261 21.67 13.03 2.67
N PHE A 262 22.98 13.15 2.47
CA PHE A 262 23.56 14.07 1.49
C PHE A 262 23.32 13.61 0.05
N ARG A 263 23.33 12.29 -0.21
CA ARG A 263 22.91 11.72 -1.50
C ARG A 263 21.42 11.98 -1.77
N PHE A 264 20.57 11.83 -0.77
CA PHE A 264 19.16 12.19 -0.85
C PHE A 264 18.94 13.68 -1.13
N TRP A 265 19.68 14.57 -0.46
CA TRP A 265 19.62 16.00 -0.76
C TRP A 265 20.05 16.31 -2.19
N ALA A 266 21.14 15.71 -2.67
CA ALA A 266 21.57 15.86 -4.06
C ALA A 266 20.51 15.38 -5.06
N PHE A 267 19.83 14.27 -4.75
CA PHE A 267 18.69 13.77 -5.53
C PHE A 267 17.57 14.82 -5.61
N LEU A 268 17.12 15.36 -4.47
CA LEU A 268 16.07 16.40 -4.43
C LEU A 268 16.44 17.66 -5.21
N GLN A 269 17.71 18.10 -5.11
CA GLN A 269 18.22 19.26 -5.86
C GLN A 269 18.24 19.00 -7.38
N ALA A 270 18.48 17.76 -7.79
CA ALA A 270 18.53 17.37 -9.20
C ALA A 270 17.14 17.04 -9.81
N CYS A 271 16.11 16.85 -8.98
CA CYS A 271 14.73 16.64 -9.43
C CYS A 271 14.19 17.84 -10.21
N GLY A 272 13.72 17.58 -11.43
CA GLY A 272 13.02 18.56 -12.26
C GLY A 272 11.53 18.60 -11.95
N PRO A 273 10.73 19.33 -12.75
CA PRO A 273 9.28 19.43 -12.54
C PRO A 273 8.58 18.08 -12.58
N ILE A 274 9.02 17.17 -13.45
CA ILE A 274 8.40 15.85 -13.62
C ILE A 274 8.68 14.94 -12.43
N GLU A 275 9.92 14.90 -11.94
CA GLU A 275 10.28 14.10 -10.76
C GLU A 275 9.67 14.67 -9.49
N ARG A 276 9.53 15.99 -9.38
CA ARG A 276 8.81 16.63 -8.27
C ARG A 276 7.33 16.28 -8.28
N GLN A 277 6.68 16.36 -9.44
CA GLN A 277 5.30 15.89 -9.58
C GLN A 277 5.18 14.40 -9.26
N ALA A 278 6.17 13.57 -9.63
CA ALA A 278 6.18 12.16 -9.26
C ALA A 278 6.29 11.96 -7.74
N LEU A 279 7.11 12.74 -7.04
CA LEU A 279 7.16 12.73 -5.57
C LEU A 279 5.83 13.17 -4.95
N ASP A 280 5.18 14.20 -5.53
CA ASP A 280 3.85 14.64 -5.11
C ASP A 280 2.79 13.53 -5.35
N ASP A 281 2.88 12.80 -6.46
CA ASP A 281 2.02 11.64 -6.76
C ASP A 281 2.24 10.48 -5.80
N LEU A 282 3.40 10.41 -5.13
CA LEU A 282 3.72 9.49 -4.03
C LEU A 282 3.40 10.09 -2.65
N GLU A 283 2.90 11.32 -2.64
CA GLU A 283 2.63 12.14 -1.46
C GLU A 283 3.87 12.32 -0.55
N LEU A 284 5.06 12.33 -1.15
CA LEU A 284 6.34 12.49 -0.45
C LEU A 284 6.86 13.92 -0.55
N CYS A 285 7.21 14.53 0.58
CA CYS A 285 7.88 15.82 0.59
C CYS A 285 9.03 15.89 1.61
N PRO A 286 10.16 16.53 1.25
CA PRO A 286 11.23 16.77 2.22
C PRO A 286 10.70 17.64 3.36
N PHE A 287 11.08 17.29 4.59
CA PHE A 287 10.59 17.98 5.77
C PHE A 287 11.57 17.83 6.96
N GLY A 288 11.29 18.51 8.07
CA GLY A 288 12.04 18.35 9.31
C GLY A 288 13.48 18.82 9.15
N ILE A 289 14.46 17.91 9.25
CA ILE A 289 15.86 18.31 9.12
C ILE A 289 16.20 18.87 7.73
N MET A 290 15.45 18.49 6.69
CA MET A 290 15.70 18.97 5.33
C MET A 290 15.43 20.47 5.17
N ASP A 291 14.52 21.06 5.96
CA ASP A 291 14.27 22.50 5.99
C ASP A 291 15.51 23.31 6.42
N LEU A 292 16.48 22.64 7.05
CA LEU A 292 17.73 23.23 7.53
C LEU A 292 18.89 23.07 6.55
N PHE A 293 18.73 22.27 5.48
CA PHE A 293 19.75 22.10 4.45
C PHE A 293 19.71 23.29 3.49
N ASP A 294 18.51 23.69 3.07
CA ASP A 294 18.33 24.85 2.18
C ASP A 294 18.59 26.19 2.91
N ALA A 295 18.44 26.21 4.23
CA ALA A 295 18.72 27.38 5.04
C ALA A 295 19.34 27.05 6.41
N PRO A 296 20.66 26.77 6.45
CA PRO A 296 21.39 26.42 7.68
C PRO A 296 21.41 27.50 8.77
N ALA A 297 20.98 28.73 8.46
CA ALA A 297 20.89 29.82 9.43
C ALA A 297 19.51 29.94 10.10
N HIS A 298 18.48 29.20 9.64
CA HIS A 298 17.13 29.28 10.18
C HIS A 298 17.09 28.99 11.68
N ARG A 299 16.33 29.78 12.41
CA ARG A 299 16.18 29.64 13.86
C ARG A 299 14.76 29.23 14.21
N PRO A 300 14.57 28.49 15.32
CA PRO A 300 13.24 28.25 15.84
C PRO A 300 12.59 29.56 16.31
N ARG A 301 11.27 29.51 16.48
CA ARG A 301 10.50 30.54 17.20
C ARG A 301 11.03 30.70 18.63
N ASP A 302 10.84 31.89 19.21
CA ASP A 302 11.36 32.21 20.54
C ASP A 302 10.84 31.24 21.60
N GLY A 303 11.78 30.76 22.44
CA GLY A 303 11.47 29.82 23.52
C GLY A 303 11.25 28.37 23.07
N ILE A 304 11.37 28.05 21.77
CA ILE A 304 11.27 26.68 21.27
C ILE A 304 12.67 26.13 20.96
N ASP A 305 12.93 24.91 21.41
CA ASP A 305 14.15 24.17 21.11
C ASP A 305 14.16 23.70 19.64
N VAL A 306 15.25 23.92 18.90
CA VAL A 306 15.30 23.54 17.47
C VAL A 306 15.18 22.03 17.26
N ARG A 307 15.55 21.22 18.26
CA ARG A 307 15.52 19.74 18.16
C ARG A 307 14.12 19.13 18.10
N VAL A 308 13.08 19.94 18.32
CA VAL A 308 11.69 19.52 18.15
C VAL A 308 11.10 19.89 16.79
N HIS A 309 11.90 20.49 15.90
CA HIS A 309 11.47 20.71 14.53
C HIS A 309 11.28 19.40 13.78
N GLY A 310 10.09 19.22 13.19
CA GLY A 310 9.73 18.00 12.47
C GLY A 310 9.43 16.80 13.37
N ARG A 311 9.44 16.99 14.70
CA ARG A 311 9.24 15.91 15.67
C ARG A 311 7.77 15.73 16.00
N TYR A 312 7.21 14.60 15.60
CA TYR A 312 5.84 14.19 15.89
C TYR A 312 5.68 13.75 17.35
N TYR A 313 4.42 13.70 17.79
CA TYR A 313 4.08 13.40 19.19
C TYR A 313 4.70 12.09 19.68
N ARG A 314 4.73 11.06 18.83
CA ARG A 314 5.23 9.72 19.15
C ARG A 314 6.70 9.49 18.80
N ASP A 315 7.40 10.48 18.26
CA ASP A 315 8.81 10.31 17.85
C ASP A 315 9.72 10.08 19.06
N PRO A 316 10.35 8.89 19.16
CA PRO A 316 11.33 8.66 20.20
C PRO A 316 12.59 9.51 19.93
N PRO A 317 13.42 9.80 20.94
CA PRO A 317 14.60 10.66 20.79
C PRO A 317 15.58 10.22 19.69
N GLU A 318 15.66 8.91 19.40
CA GLU A 318 16.47 8.30 18.34
C GLU A 318 16.00 8.66 16.93
N PHE A 319 14.72 9.01 16.76
CA PHE A 319 14.11 9.29 15.47
C PHE A 319 14.28 10.76 15.09
N LEU A 320 14.79 11.01 13.88
CA LEU A 320 15.01 12.35 13.33
C LEU A 320 14.40 12.48 11.94
N THR A 321 13.23 13.13 11.87
CA THR A 321 12.42 13.27 10.65
C THR A 321 13.14 14.02 9.54
N PHE A 322 13.14 13.46 8.33
CA PHE A 322 13.70 14.10 7.12
C PHE A 322 12.70 14.17 5.95
N MET A 323 11.59 13.43 6.01
CA MET A 323 10.60 13.39 4.93
C MET A 323 9.22 13.14 5.54
N HIS A 324 8.21 13.82 5.00
CA HIS A 324 6.81 13.59 5.30
C HIS A 324 6.17 12.79 4.15
N GLY A 325 5.19 11.97 4.49
CA GLY A 325 4.39 11.20 3.55
C GLY A 325 2.90 11.45 3.74
N GLY A 326 2.11 11.01 2.78
CA GLY A 326 0.65 11.08 2.66
C GLY A 326 -0.23 11.39 3.87
N THR A 327 -1.19 10.50 4.15
CA THR A 327 -2.18 10.72 5.19
C THR A 327 -1.71 10.22 6.56
N ASP A 328 -2.49 10.53 7.60
CA ASP A 328 -2.36 9.95 8.95
C ASP A 328 -1.02 10.18 9.66
N GLY A 329 -0.30 11.21 9.21
CA GLY A 329 0.98 11.60 9.77
C GLY A 329 2.08 10.60 9.43
N LEU A 330 2.06 10.00 8.23
CA LEU A 330 3.20 9.27 7.71
C LEU A 330 4.43 10.17 7.66
N HIS A 331 5.55 9.70 8.16
CA HIS A 331 6.82 10.40 8.07
C HIS A 331 7.97 9.43 8.25
N PHE A 332 9.13 9.85 7.76
CA PHE A 332 10.34 9.04 7.67
C PHE A 332 11.45 9.73 8.46
N GLY A 333 12.21 8.93 9.21
CA GLY A 333 13.26 9.44 10.09
C GLY A 333 14.53 8.62 9.99
N LEU A 334 15.66 9.32 10.16
CA LEU A 334 16.95 8.71 10.46
C LEU A 334 16.92 8.19 11.90
N TRP A 335 17.49 7.02 12.15
CA TRP A 335 17.51 6.38 13.46
C TRP A 335 18.92 6.40 14.07
N PHE A 336 19.06 6.93 15.29
CA PHE A 336 20.34 7.08 15.99
C PHE A 336 20.33 6.37 17.34
N ASP A 337 20.55 5.05 17.39
CA ASP A 337 20.48 4.31 18.67
C ASP A 337 21.52 4.79 19.67
N ASP A 338 22.76 5.00 19.22
CA ASP A 338 23.87 5.44 20.06
C ASP A 338 23.86 6.97 20.30
N GLY A 339 22.94 7.69 19.66
CA GLY A 339 22.85 9.14 19.69
C GLY A 339 23.89 9.86 18.83
N ARG A 340 24.69 9.16 18.02
CA ARG A 340 25.74 9.77 17.21
C ARG A 340 25.69 9.31 15.76
N THR A 341 25.65 8.00 15.53
CA THR A 341 25.71 7.38 14.21
C THR A 341 24.33 6.86 13.80
N CYS A 342 24.04 6.92 12.50
CA CYS A 342 22.74 6.51 11.96
C CYS A 342 22.75 5.01 11.67
N ASP A 343 21.82 4.28 12.27
CA ASP A 343 21.64 2.82 12.09
C ASP A 343 20.77 2.47 10.88
N GLY A 344 19.96 3.42 10.39
CA GLY A 344 19.09 3.23 9.22
C GLY A 344 17.95 4.23 9.17
N VAL A 345 16.96 3.94 8.34
CA VAL A 345 15.71 4.71 8.21
C VAL A 345 14.53 3.89 8.72
N THR A 346 13.54 4.58 9.24
CA THR A 346 12.24 4.00 9.59
C THR A 346 11.13 4.97 9.21
N ALA A 347 9.91 4.46 9.04
CA ALA A 347 8.72 5.24 8.79
C ALA A 347 7.54 4.66 9.56
N TYR A 348 6.63 5.54 10.00
CA TYR A 348 5.37 5.12 10.59
C TYR A 348 4.32 6.24 10.50
N TYR A 349 3.07 5.85 10.72
CA TYR A 349 1.91 6.74 10.76
C TYR A 349 1.68 7.18 12.21
N ASN A 350 1.91 8.46 12.51
CA ASN A 350 1.74 8.96 13.87
C ASN A 350 0.31 8.74 14.41
N ASN A 351 -0.71 8.80 13.55
CA ASN A 351 -2.12 8.73 13.96
C ASN A 351 -2.71 7.31 13.93
N ASP A 352 -2.18 6.39 13.11
CA ASP A 352 -2.77 5.04 12.95
C ASP A 352 -2.21 3.98 13.91
N GLY A 353 -1.21 4.34 14.71
CA GLY A 353 -0.74 3.50 15.82
C GLY A 353 0.05 2.27 15.39
N GLY A 354 0.45 2.16 14.13
CA GLY A 354 1.50 1.23 13.71
C GLY A 354 2.81 1.58 14.42
N GLY A 355 3.55 0.55 14.86
CA GLY A 355 4.89 0.73 15.42
C GLY A 355 5.85 1.38 14.40
N VAL A 356 6.91 1.99 14.91
CA VAL A 356 8.04 2.55 14.17
C VAL A 356 8.75 1.48 13.33
N GLY A 357 8.78 0.24 13.80
CA GLY A 357 9.49 -0.85 13.13
C GLY A 357 11.02 -0.71 13.24
N LEU A 358 11.74 -1.73 12.77
CA LEU A 358 13.20 -1.77 12.85
C LEU A 358 13.83 -0.82 11.82
N PRO A 359 14.87 -0.07 12.19
CA PRO A 359 15.57 0.78 11.23
C PRO A 359 16.33 -0.07 10.21
N SER A 360 16.22 0.29 8.93
CA SER A 360 16.95 -0.33 7.84
C SER A 360 17.14 0.65 6.68
N GLY A 361 18.11 0.34 5.81
CA GLY A 361 18.34 1.07 4.57
C GLY A 361 18.65 2.56 4.73
N THR A 362 18.38 3.29 3.66
CA THR A 362 18.75 4.68 3.43
C THR A 362 17.53 5.53 3.04
N PRO A 363 17.64 6.87 3.09
CA PRO A 363 16.57 7.74 2.63
C PRO A 363 16.09 7.47 1.19
N LEU A 364 16.99 7.14 0.26
CA LEU A 364 16.60 6.83 -1.12
C LEU A 364 15.97 5.44 -1.25
N GLU A 365 16.38 4.45 -0.46
CA GLU A 365 15.67 3.16 -0.38
C GLU A 365 14.26 3.33 0.20
N ALA A 366 14.05 4.24 1.15
CA ALA A 366 12.71 4.54 1.66
C ALA A 366 11.78 5.19 0.62
N VAL A 367 12.33 6.11 -0.20
CA VAL A 367 11.62 6.65 -1.37
C VAL A 367 11.33 5.53 -2.37
N ARG A 368 12.32 4.67 -2.65
CA ARG A 368 12.17 3.54 -3.58
C ARG A 368 11.10 2.56 -3.12
N ALA A 369 11.08 2.15 -1.85
CA ALA A 369 10.07 1.26 -1.30
C ALA A 369 8.66 1.85 -1.47
N THR A 370 8.48 3.14 -1.14
CA THR A 370 7.19 3.84 -1.32
C THR A 370 6.79 3.91 -2.79
N LEU A 371 7.75 4.16 -3.67
CA LEU A 371 7.57 4.17 -5.12
C LEU A 371 7.09 2.80 -5.62
N GLU A 372 7.69 1.71 -5.16
CA GLU A 372 7.33 0.35 -5.61
C GLU A 372 5.96 -0.09 -5.12
N VAL A 373 5.54 0.28 -3.91
CA VAL A 373 4.16 0.07 -3.43
C VAL A 373 3.16 0.81 -4.32
N HIS A 374 3.44 2.09 -4.65
CA HIS A 374 2.58 2.85 -5.56
C HIS A 374 2.60 2.28 -6.98
N TRP A 375 3.76 1.85 -7.46
CA TRP A 375 3.91 1.19 -8.75
C TRP A 375 3.04 -0.05 -8.84
N HIS A 376 3.06 -0.89 -7.80
CA HIS A 376 2.16 -2.04 -7.69
C HIS A 376 0.70 -1.59 -7.81
N HIS A 377 0.24 -0.60 -7.04
CA HIS A 377 -1.15 -0.13 -7.14
C HIS A 377 -1.53 0.45 -8.52
N VAL A 378 -0.64 1.16 -9.20
CA VAL A 378 -0.94 1.74 -10.52
C VAL A 378 -0.75 0.75 -11.68
N ASN A 379 -0.18 -0.43 -11.41
CA ASN A 379 0.08 -1.47 -12.39
C ASN A 379 -0.75 -2.75 -12.16
N ASP A 380 -1.30 -2.95 -10.95
CA ASP A 380 -2.12 -4.10 -10.60
C ASP A 380 -3.49 -4.02 -11.30
N PRO A 381 -3.82 -4.99 -12.18
CA PRO A 381 -5.12 -5.07 -12.82
C PRO A 381 -6.30 -5.08 -11.83
N ALA A 382 -6.14 -5.64 -10.64
CA ALA A 382 -7.19 -5.71 -9.63
C ALA A 382 -7.56 -4.33 -9.08
N TYR A 383 -6.56 -3.44 -8.90
CA TYR A 383 -6.78 -2.06 -8.44
C TYR A 383 -7.23 -1.12 -9.55
N ILE A 384 -6.78 -1.36 -10.78
CA ILE A 384 -7.23 -0.62 -11.96
C ILE A 384 -8.68 -0.98 -12.30
N GLY A 385 -9.18 -2.09 -11.75
CA GLY A 385 -10.45 -2.70 -12.10
C GLY A 385 -10.30 -3.37 -13.45
N GLU A 386 -10.25 -4.71 -13.49
CA GLU A 386 -10.18 -5.48 -14.74
C GLU A 386 -11.30 -5.11 -15.74
N ASP A 387 -12.37 -4.48 -15.22
CA ASP A 387 -13.57 -4.07 -15.93
C ASP A 387 -13.59 -2.63 -16.47
N ASP A 388 -12.57 -1.80 -16.18
CA ASP A 388 -12.68 -0.35 -16.33
C ASP A 388 -11.69 0.28 -17.32
N ASP A 389 -11.35 -0.44 -18.40
CA ASP A 389 -10.56 0.12 -19.51
C ASP A 389 -11.34 1.23 -20.30
N THR A 390 -12.50 1.72 -19.85
CA THR A 390 -13.38 2.62 -20.62
C THR A 390 -13.30 4.09 -20.20
N ARG A 391 -12.43 4.45 -19.25
CA ARG A 391 -12.43 5.82 -18.69
C ARG A 391 -11.32 6.74 -19.21
N PRO A 392 -11.58 8.07 -19.29
CA PRO A 392 -10.57 9.11 -19.46
C PRO A 392 -9.38 9.06 -18.48
N TYR A 393 -9.50 8.28 -17.40
CA TYR A 393 -8.43 8.00 -16.44
C TYR A 393 -7.24 7.25 -17.04
N GLU A 394 -7.36 6.59 -18.20
CA GLU A 394 -6.24 5.86 -18.79
C GLU A 394 -5.05 6.76 -19.15
N THR A 395 -5.29 7.97 -19.67
CA THR A 395 -4.19 8.89 -20.03
C THR A 395 -3.50 9.45 -18.80
N GLU A 396 -4.26 9.91 -17.79
CA GLU A 396 -3.70 10.43 -16.54
C GLU A 396 -2.94 9.34 -15.77
N LEU A 397 -3.50 8.12 -15.73
CA LEU A 397 -2.86 6.97 -15.09
C LEU A 397 -1.60 6.54 -15.86
N ALA A 398 -1.62 6.54 -17.20
CA ALA A 398 -0.44 6.25 -18.02
C ALA A 398 0.66 7.30 -17.78
N GLU A 399 0.31 8.58 -17.78
CA GLU A 399 1.28 9.64 -17.47
C GLU A 399 1.81 9.50 -16.04
N ARG A 400 0.98 9.18 -15.05
CA ARG A 400 1.41 8.90 -13.67
C ARG A 400 2.39 7.73 -13.62
N ARG A 401 2.10 6.61 -14.31
CA ARG A 401 3.05 5.49 -14.44
C ARG A 401 4.37 5.94 -15.07
N HIS A 402 4.33 6.73 -16.14
CA HIS A 402 5.53 7.22 -16.82
C HIS A 402 6.37 8.12 -15.90
N ARG A 403 5.72 8.99 -15.10
CA ARG A 403 6.38 9.83 -14.08
C ARG A 403 7.05 8.99 -13.00
N ILE A 404 6.33 8.02 -12.43
CA ILE A 404 6.85 7.10 -11.41
C ILE A 404 8.04 6.30 -11.95
N ARG A 405 7.94 5.77 -13.18
CA ARG A 405 9.04 5.02 -13.82
C ARG A 405 10.26 5.89 -14.04
N LEU A 406 10.08 7.12 -14.53
CA LEU A 406 11.18 8.07 -14.71
C LEU A 406 11.85 8.42 -13.38
N LEU A 407 11.06 8.62 -12.32
CA LEU A 407 11.56 8.86 -10.97
C LEU A 407 12.40 7.67 -10.48
N ARG A 408 11.94 6.43 -10.66
CA ARG A 408 12.71 5.22 -10.30
C ARG A 408 14.04 5.18 -11.04
N GLU A 409 14.04 5.37 -12.35
CA GLU A 409 15.28 5.36 -13.14
C GLU A 409 16.26 6.45 -12.68
N PHE A 410 15.73 7.63 -12.36
CA PHE A 410 16.53 8.74 -11.89
C PHE A 410 17.12 8.47 -10.50
N LEU A 411 16.32 7.97 -9.57
CA LEU A 411 16.73 7.53 -8.24
C LEU A 411 17.84 6.48 -8.33
N MET A 412 17.69 5.49 -9.22
CA MET A 412 18.68 4.43 -9.48
C MET A 412 20.07 4.95 -9.90
N THR A 413 20.17 6.20 -10.37
CA THR A 413 21.47 6.82 -10.68
C THR A 413 22.20 7.37 -9.44
N PHE A 414 21.50 7.56 -8.32
CA PHE A 414 22.06 7.99 -7.04
C PHE A 414 22.34 6.81 -6.10
N GLU A 415 21.40 5.86 -6.03
CA GLU A 415 21.38 4.71 -5.12
C GLU A 415 20.42 3.64 -5.66
N THR A 416 20.44 2.40 -5.16
CA THR A 416 19.54 1.28 -5.56
C THR A 416 19.66 0.78 -7.00
N GLY A 417 20.67 1.19 -7.77
CA GLY A 417 20.90 0.69 -9.14
C GLY A 417 21.27 -0.80 -9.21
N ASP A 418 21.64 -1.39 -8.07
CA ASP A 418 21.90 -2.81 -7.85
C ASP A 418 20.64 -3.65 -7.57
N HIS A 419 19.48 -2.99 -7.43
CA HIS A 419 18.17 -3.61 -7.27
C HIS A 419 17.30 -3.36 -8.52
N PRO A 420 17.40 -4.21 -9.56
CA PRO A 420 16.61 -4.05 -10.78
C PRO A 420 15.13 -4.43 -10.61
N GLU A 421 14.76 -5.08 -9.50
CA GLU A 421 13.42 -5.54 -9.21
C GLU A 421 12.40 -4.37 -9.15
N GLU A 422 11.14 -4.63 -9.53
CA GLU A 422 10.04 -3.66 -9.51
C GLU A 422 8.83 -4.24 -8.73
N GLY A 423 8.02 -3.36 -8.13
CA GLY A 423 6.80 -3.73 -7.42
C GLY A 423 7.06 -4.68 -6.26
N GLU A 424 6.28 -5.76 -6.19
CA GLU A 424 6.35 -6.78 -5.14
C GLU A 424 7.70 -7.50 -5.11
N GLU A 425 8.36 -7.70 -6.25
CA GLU A 425 9.68 -8.33 -6.30
C GLU A 425 10.74 -7.50 -5.56
N TYR A 426 10.64 -6.17 -5.61
CA TYR A 426 11.54 -5.29 -4.85
C TYR A 426 11.26 -5.37 -3.34
N ASP A 427 9.98 -5.37 -2.95
CA ASP A 427 9.60 -5.54 -1.54
C ASP A 427 10.13 -6.88 -1.00
N ASP A 428 9.93 -7.97 -1.75
CA ASP A 428 10.45 -9.29 -1.41
C ASP A 428 11.97 -9.33 -1.29
N ALA A 429 12.69 -8.71 -2.24
CA ALA A 429 14.15 -8.69 -2.24
C ALA A 429 14.74 -7.86 -1.10
N THR A 430 14.01 -6.86 -0.61
CA THR A 430 14.48 -5.93 0.45
C THR A 430 13.92 -6.26 1.83
N LYS A 431 13.07 -7.29 1.95
CA LYS A 431 12.54 -7.76 3.22
C LYS A 431 13.65 -8.07 4.23
N VAL A 432 13.34 -7.75 5.48
CA VAL A 432 14.18 -8.10 6.63
C VAL A 432 14.42 -9.61 6.64
N SER A 433 15.66 -10.03 6.92
CA SER A 433 16.05 -11.45 6.90
C SER A 433 15.09 -12.33 7.70
N GLN A 434 14.83 -13.55 7.21
CA GLN A 434 13.95 -14.53 7.87
C GLN A 434 14.35 -14.78 9.34
N ALA A 435 15.66 -14.78 9.64
CA ALA A 435 16.14 -14.94 11.01
C ALA A 435 15.63 -13.84 11.97
N ILE A 436 15.55 -12.59 11.52
CA ILE A 436 15.02 -11.48 12.32
C ILE A 436 13.48 -11.57 12.40
N LEU A 437 12.81 -12.00 11.33
CA LEU A 437 11.37 -12.26 11.36
C LEU A 437 11.01 -13.33 12.39
N ASP A 438 11.78 -14.42 12.44
CA ASP A 438 11.49 -15.56 13.32
C ASP A 438 11.89 -15.29 14.78
N HIS A 439 13.08 -14.71 14.98
CA HIS A 439 13.73 -14.65 16.30
C HIS A 439 13.89 -13.23 16.86
N GLY A 440 13.52 -12.21 16.10
CA GLY A 440 13.75 -10.81 16.45
C GLY A 440 15.23 -10.40 16.35
N HIS A 441 15.45 -9.09 16.37
CA HIS A 441 16.78 -8.50 16.29
C HIS A 441 17.61 -8.87 17.53
N PRO A 442 18.82 -9.44 17.36
CA PRO A 442 19.57 -10.06 18.47
C PRO A 442 19.98 -9.08 19.57
N ASN A 443 20.09 -7.80 19.23
CA ASN A 443 20.60 -6.76 20.13
C ASN A 443 19.52 -5.77 20.60
N ARG A 444 18.25 -5.96 20.22
CA ARG A 444 17.17 -5.04 20.60
C ARG A 444 16.18 -5.71 21.53
N ILE A 445 15.92 -5.05 22.65
CA ILE A 445 14.85 -5.43 23.57
C ILE A 445 13.53 -4.84 23.06
N GLN A 446 12.46 -5.64 23.09
CA GLN A 446 11.14 -5.25 22.59
C GLN A 446 10.54 -4.03 23.32
N THR A 447 9.95 -3.11 22.56
CA THR A 447 9.23 -1.90 23.05
C THR A 447 7.89 -1.76 22.33
N LEU A 448 6.94 -1.03 22.94
CA LEU A 448 5.59 -0.80 22.40
C LEU A 448 5.59 0.08 21.14
N ASP A 449 6.64 0.86 20.92
CA ASP A 449 6.81 1.65 19.70
C ASP A 449 7.35 0.82 18.52
N GLY A 450 7.59 -0.48 18.67
CA GLY A 450 8.03 -1.37 17.59
C GLY A 450 9.49 -1.18 17.12
N GLY A 451 10.18 -0.11 17.55
CA GLY A 451 11.57 0.16 17.13
C GLY A 451 12.61 -0.64 17.90
N GLY A 452 12.28 -1.08 19.11
CA GLY A 452 13.16 -1.83 20.00
C GLY A 452 14.32 -0.99 20.56
N ALA A 453 14.72 -1.26 21.80
CA ALA A 453 15.80 -0.54 22.46
C ALA A 453 17.15 -1.25 22.27
N LEU A 454 18.14 -0.56 21.70
CA LEU A 454 19.54 -1.05 21.65
C LEU A 454 20.22 -0.82 23.01
N VAL A 455 20.08 -1.82 23.89
CA VAL A 455 20.64 -1.83 25.23
C VAL A 455 20.89 -3.26 25.70
N HIS A 456 21.91 -3.45 26.54
CA HIS A 456 22.18 -4.70 27.23
C HIS A 456 21.70 -4.62 28.68
N GLY A 457 21.25 -5.76 29.20
CA GLY A 457 20.80 -5.89 30.59
C GLY A 457 19.50 -6.66 30.69
N GLU A 458 19.22 -7.17 31.89
CA GLU A 458 17.93 -7.78 32.20
C GLU A 458 16.90 -6.67 32.46
N THR A 459 15.67 -6.92 32.02
CA THR A 459 14.49 -6.12 32.35
C THR A 459 13.64 -6.80 33.42
N ALA A 460 12.94 -6.03 34.24
CA ALA A 460 12.00 -6.52 35.25
C ALA A 460 10.72 -7.05 34.61
N ILE A 461 10.29 -6.40 33.52
CA ILE A 461 9.24 -6.90 32.63
C ILE A 461 9.91 -7.90 31.68
N ASP A 462 9.35 -9.12 31.58
CA ASP A 462 9.85 -10.12 30.63
C ASP A 462 9.60 -9.65 29.20
N ARG A 463 10.69 -9.48 28.44
CA ARG A 463 10.67 -8.93 27.08
C ARG A 463 11.42 -9.85 26.14
N LYS A 464 10.82 -10.07 24.97
CA LYS A 464 11.47 -10.76 23.87
C LYS A 464 12.40 -9.80 23.12
N ARG A 465 13.03 -10.33 22.08
CA ARG A 465 13.72 -9.52 21.07
C ARG A 465 12.71 -8.77 20.21
N GLN A 466 13.04 -7.55 19.82
CA GLN A 466 12.18 -6.78 18.92
C GLN A 466 12.08 -7.46 17.55
N LYS A 467 10.85 -7.69 17.09
CA LYS A 467 10.53 -8.18 15.75
C LYS A 467 10.12 -7.01 14.86
N PRO A 468 10.17 -7.14 13.53
CA PRO A 468 9.71 -6.09 12.62
C PRO A 468 8.19 -5.90 12.63
N TYR A 469 7.45 -6.83 13.24
CA TYR A 469 6.00 -6.75 13.48
C TYR A 469 5.71 -6.80 14.97
N ASP A 470 4.55 -6.25 15.36
CA ASP A 470 4.13 -6.20 16.75
C ASP A 470 3.70 -7.59 17.27
N ASP A 471 4.19 -7.96 18.46
CA ASP A 471 3.62 -9.07 19.22
C ASP A 471 2.34 -8.57 19.89
N TYR A 472 1.22 -8.73 19.19
CA TYR A 472 -0.07 -8.16 19.59
C TYR A 472 -0.47 -8.51 21.03
N GLU A 473 -0.21 -9.74 21.47
CA GLU A 473 -0.52 -10.19 22.82
C GLU A 473 0.35 -9.47 23.86
N PHE A 474 1.67 -9.42 23.64
CA PHE A 474 2.58 -8.66 24.49
C PHE A 474 2.18 -7.18 24.57
N CYS A 475 1.99 -6.54 23.42
CA CYS A 475 1.66 -5.11 23.36
C CYS A 475 0.35 -4.79 24.07
N THR A 476 -0.68 -5.62 23.86
CA THR A 476 -2.00 -5.45 24.50
C THR A 476 -1.91 -5.64 26.02
N ASN A 477 -1.24 -6.69 26.47
CA ASN A 477 -1.10 -7.00 27.90
C ASN A 477 -0.28 -5.93 28.63
N LEU A 478 0.86 -5.52 28.05
CA LEU A 478 1.71 -4.50 28.65
C LEU A 478 1.02 -3.13 28.68
N ARG A 479 0.33 -2.74 27.59
CA ARG A 479 -0.45 -1.50 27.57
C ARG A 479 -1.50 -1.50 28.69
N ARG A 480 -2.28 -2.59 28.81
CA ARG A 480 -3.28 -2.75 29.86
C ARG A 480 -2.65 -2.62 31.25
N GLU A 481 -1.55 -3.30 31.51
CA GLU A 481 -0.84 -3.25 32.79
C GLU A 481 -0.36 -1.82 33.11
N LEU A 482 0.21 -1.10 32.15
CA LEU A 482 0.73 0.25 32.35
C LEU A 482 -0.37 1.33 32.47
N THR A 483 -1.55 1.14 31.87
CA THR A 483 -2.62 2.15 31.87
C THR A 483 -3.77 1.87 32.83
N GLU A 484 -4.03 0.60 33.18
CA GLU A 484 -5.17 0.20 34.00
C GLU A 484 -4.78 -0.20 35.44
N ASP A 485 -3.51 -0.48 35.71
CA ASP A 485 -3.01 -0.79 37.07
C ASP A 485 -1.97 0.25 37.55
N PRO A 486 -2.41 1.31 38.25
CA PRO A 486 -1.51 2.32 38.79
C PRO A 486 -0.47 1.77 39.77
N ALA A 487 -0.76 0.68 40.50
CA ALA A 487 0.18 0.11 41.47
C ALA A 487 1.30 -0.67 40.77
N ALA A 488 0.96 -1.42 39.72
CA ALA A 488 1.95 -2.06 38.86
C ALA A 488 2.84 -1.01 38.18
N LEU A 489 2.24 0.05 37.60
CA LEU A 489 2.99 1.14 36.98
C LEU A 489 4.03 1.77 37.93
N GLU A 490 3.62 2.15 39.16
CA GLU A 490 4.55 2.73 40.14
C GLU A 490 5.66 1.75 40.55
N THR A 491 5.34 0.46 40.65
CA THR A 491 6.31 -0.58 40.96
C THR A 491 7.37 -0.68 39.86
N HIS A 492 6.94 -0.70 38.59
CA HIS A 492 7.84 -0.74 37.43
C HIS A 492 8.72 0.50 37.34
N ILE A 493 8.15 1.70 37.57
CA ILE A 493 8.92 2.96 37.57
C ILE A 493 9.97 2.96 38.69
N ALA A 494 9.59 2.54 39.90
CA ALA A 494 10.51 2.50 41.04
C ALA A 494 11.69 1.54 40.78
N GLU A 495 11.40 0.36 40.23
CA GLU A 495 12.42 -0.63 39.89
C GLU A 495 13.34 -0.15 38.76
N ALA A 496 12.78 0.44 37.70
CA ALA A 496 13.54 1.00 36.59
C ALA A 496 14.52 2.09 37.05
N ARG A 497 14.07 3.01 37.92
CA ARG A 497 14.93 4.05 38.52
C ARG A 497 16.05 3.44 39.37
N ARG A 498 15.71 2.47 40.22
CA ARG A 498 16.67 1.79 41.11
C ARG A 498 17.77 1.07 40.31
N ARG A 499 17.39 0.32 39.28
CA ARG A 499 18.33 -0.40 38.40
C ARG A 499 19.19 0.55 37.58
N CYS A 500 18.58 1.61 37.02
CA CYS A 500 19.33 2.61 36.26
C CYS A 500 20.37 3.33 37.14
N ALA A 501 20.02 3.69 38.38
CA ALA A 501 20.96 4.28 39.34
C ALA A 501 22.08 3.31 39.73
N ALA A 502 21.85 2.00 39.64
CA ALA A 502 22.84 0.94 39.84
C ALA A 502 23.67 0.63 38.57
N GLY A 503 23.49 1.38 37.48
CA GLY A 503 24.22 1.19 36.22
C GLY A 503 23.60 0.20 35.24
N ASN A 504 22.38 -0.31 35.50
CA ASN A 504 21.61 -1.10 34.52
C ASN A 504 20.46 -0.24 33.94
N PRO A 505 20.64 0.41 32.79
CA PRO A 505 19.65 1.31 32.20
C PRO A 505 18.55 0.61 31.38
N ALA A 506 18.59 -0.73 31.22
CA ALA A 506 17.70 -1.44 30.29
C ALA A 506 16.21 -1.24 30.60
N ASP A 507 15.82 -1.35 31.87
CA ASP A 507 14.44 -1.11 32.32
C ASP A 507 14.02 0.35 32.12
N ALA A 508 14.88 1.30 32.45
CA ALA A 508 14.56 2.71 32.30
C ALA A 508 14.42 3.12 30.83
N LEU A 509 15.26 2.59 29.93
CA LEU A 509 15.14 2.87 28.50
C LEU A 509 13.87 2.26 27.91
N THR A 510 13.64 0.97 28.12
CA THR A 510 12.49 0.25 27.52
C THR A 510 11.17 0.77 28.08
N LEU A 511 11.01 0.88 29.40
CA LEU A 511 9.80 1.43 30.01
C LEU A 511 9.61 2.90 29.67
N GLY A 512 10.70 3.69 29.62
CA GLY A 512 10.64 5.10 29.23
C GLY A 512 10.07 5.30 27.82
N ARG A 513 10.47 4.45 26.86
CA ARG A 513 9.94 4.45 25.49
C ARG A 513 8.49 4.01 25.44
N ASP A 514 8.12 2.97 26.17
CA ASP A 514 6.74 2.49 26.22
C ASP A 514 5.78 3.56 26.76
N LEU A 515 6.16 4.21 27.87
CA LEU A 515 5.39 5.29 28.47
C LEU A 515 5.33 6.52 27.55
N HIS A 516 6.43 6.84 26.85
CA HIS A 516 6.44 7.89 25.84
C HIS A 516 5.40 7.57 24.76
N TRP A 517 5.41 6.37 24.19
CA TRP A 517 4.50 5.94 23.13
C TRP A 517 3.02 5.98 23.52
N ILE A 518 2.68 5.43 24.69
CA ILE A 518 1.27 5.26 25.11
C ILE A 518 0.69 6.44 25.89
N SER A 519 1.51 7.45 26.22
CA SER A 519 1.10 8.55 27.09
C SER A 519 -0.17 9.28 26.64
N GLY A 520 -0.40 9.47 25.34
CA GLY A 520 -1.67 10.01 24.81
C GLY A 520 -2.09 11.36 25.39
N GLY A 521 -1.13 12.18 25.84
CA GLY A 521 -1.33 13.47 26.49
C GLY A 521 -1.40 13.41 28.02
N ASP A 522 -1.29 12.23 28.63
CA ASP A 522 -1.26 12.09 30.09
C ASP A 522 0.04 12.67 30.68
N ALA A 523 -0.11 13.80 31.37
CA ALA A 523 1.02 14.55 31.92
C ALA A 523 1.83 13.79 32.99
N LYS A 524 1.27 12.76 33.63
CA LYS A 524 1.99 11.91 34.59
C LYS A 524 2.85 10.90 33.83
N LEU A 525 2.27 10.20 32.86
CA LEU A 525 3.01 9.25 32.02
C LEU A 525 4.13 9.95 31.25
N GLU A 526 3.87 11.13 30.66
CA GLU A 526 4.89 11.90 29.94
C GLU A 526 6.06 12.31 30.83
N ARG A 527 5.80 12.68 32.08
CA ARG A 527 6.84 13.02 33.05
C ARG A 527 7.69 11.81 33.42
N HIS A 528 7.05 10.67 33.70
CA HIS A 528 7.77 9.43 33.99
C HIS A 528 8.60 8.96 32.80
N ALA A 529 8.03 9.02 31.59
CA ALA A 529 8.75 8.73 30.36
C ALA A 529 10.00 9.61 30.24
N ASN A 530 9.85 10.92 30.39
CA ASN A 530 10.98 11.85 30.30
C ASN A 530 12.07 11.56 31.34
N GLU A 531 11.70 11.38 32.61
CA GLU A 531 12.67 11.11 33.69
C GLU A 531 13.45 9.81 33.46
N LEU A 532 12.75 8.74 33.06
CA LEU A 532 13.37 7.44 32.78
C LEU A 532 14.30 7.51 31.55
N LEU A 533 13.84 8.11 30.45
CA LEU A 533 14.63 8.27 29.23
C LEU A 533 15.89 9.11 29.49
N VAL A 534 15.75 10.28 30.12
CA VAL A 534 16.89 11.15 30.44
C VAL A 534 17.91 10.42 31.33
N SER A 535 17.45 9.69 32.34
CA SER A 535 18.35 8.91 33.20
C SER A 535 19.06 7.79 32.42
N ALA A 536 18.31 7.03 31.63
CA ALA A 536 18.84 5.90 30.87
C ALA A 536 19.89 6.34 29.85
N TYR A 537 19.60 7.37 29.05
CA TYR A 537 20.55 7.89 28.07
C TYR A 537 21.81 8.45 28.71
N ASN A 538 21.72 9.14 29.84
CA ASN A 538 22.91 9.61 30.56
C ASN A 538 23.76 8.43 31.06
N THR A 539 23.14 7.40 31.64
CA THR A 539 23.86 6.18 32.07
C THR A 539 24.50 5.43 30.89
N LEU A 540 23.88 5.47 29.71
CA LEU A 540 24.41 4.88 28.47
C LEU A 540 25.49 5.73 27.80
N GLY A 541 25.78 6.94 28.31
CA GLY A 541 26.72 7.86 27.67
C GLY A 541 26.18 8.52 26.39
N ARG A 542 24.85 8.69 26.29
CA ARG A 542 24.13 9.29 25.15
C ARG A 542 23.49 10.64 25.53
N PRO A 543 24.25 11.65 26.01
CA PRO A 543 23.69 12.86 26.61
C PRO A 543 22.87 13.72 25.65
N ASN A 544 23.13 13.61 24.35
CA ASN A 544 22.37 14.35 23.34
C ASN A 544 20.95 13.79 23.18
N LEU A 545 20.74 12.46 23.19
CA LEU A 545 19.41 11.84 23.24
C LEU A 545 18.67 12.21 24.53
N ALA A 546 19.37 12.27 25.67
CA ALA A 546 18.79 12.79 26.91
C ALA A 546 18.28 14.23 26.75
N ALA A 547 19.06 15.08 26.08
CA ALA A 547 18.71 16.47 25.87
C ALA A 547 17.58 16.63 24.83
N ILE A 548 17.50 15.76 23.81
CA ILE A 548 16.37 15.65 22.87
C ILE A 548 15.10 15.22 23.62
N ALA A 549 15.17 14.18 24.46
CA ALA A 549 14.04 13.72 25.26
C ALA A 549 13.49 14.84 26.15
N GLY A 550 14.38 15.60 26.81
CA GLY A 550 14.04 16.78 27.59
C GLY A 550 13.39 17.89 26.76
N ALA A 551 13.93 18.19 25.59
CA ALA A 551 13.36 19.17 24.68
C ALA A 551 11.96 18.75 24.18
N HIS A 552 11.82 17.50 23.74
CA HIS A 552 10.56 16.96 23.27
C HIS A 552 9.50 17.04 24.37
N HIS A 553 9.77 16.57 25.59
CA HIS A 553 8.80 16.66 26.68
C HIS A 553 8.31 18.10 26.95
N ARG A 554 9.21 19.10 26.94
CA ARG A 554 8.83 20.51 27.16
C ARG A 554 7.93 21.08 26.05
N HIS A 555 8.03 20.55 24.84
CA HIS A 555 7.37 21.07 23.65
C HIS A 555 6.41 20.06 23.00
N ARG A 556 6.09 18.96 23.69
CA ARG A 556 5.36 17.83 23.12
C ARG A 556 3.94 18.17 22.69
N GLY A 557 3.32 19.13 23.38
CA GLY A 557 1.98 19.62 23.10
C GLY A 557 1.92 20.76 22.08
N LEU A 558 2.96 20.97 21.26
CA LEU A 558 2.89 21.96 20.18
C LEU A 558 1.83 21.53 19.14
N PRO A 559 1.02 22.48 18.62
CA PRO A 559 -0.03 22.17 17.65
C PRO A 559 0.51 21.84 16.26
N GLN A 560 1.79 22.12 16.00
CA GLN A 560 2.46 21.87 14.73
C GLN A 560 3.93 21.52 14.97
N VAL A 561 4.48 20.65 14.13
CA VAL A 561 5.87 20.18 14.19
C VAL A 561 6.84 21.12 13.46
N GLY A 562 6.34 22.01 12.59
CA GLY A 562 7.10 23.12 12.02
C GLY A 562 7.33 24.21 13.05
N VAL A 563 8.58 24.41 13.50
CA VAL A 563 8.90 25.36 14.58
C VAL A 563 9.88 26.45 14.18
N LEU A 564 10.39 26.42 12.95
CA LEU A 564 11.21 27.49 12.39
C LEU A 564 10.38 28.76 12.21
N ARG A 565 11.05 29.91 12.17
CA ARG A 565 10.38 31.18 11.88
C ARG A 565 10.07 31.28 10.40
N ASP A 566 8.86 31.71 10.08
CA ASP A 566 8.51 32.15 8.74
C ASP A 566 9.34 33.39 8.39
N HIS A 567 9.74 33.51 7.12
CA HIS A 567 10.42 34.70 6.60
C HIS A 567 9.47 35.85 6.34
#